data_AF-A0A356UC88-F1
#
_entry.id   AF-A0A356UC88-F1
#
_cell.length_a   1.000
_cell.length_b   1.000
_cell.length_c   1.000
_cell.angle_alpha   90.00
_cell.angle_beta   90.00
_cell.angle_gamma   90.00
#
_symmetry.space_group_name_H-M   'P 1'
#
loop_
_entity.id
_entity.type
_entity.pdbx_description
1 polymer ?
#
loop_
_entity_poly.entity_id
_entity_poly.type
_entity_poly.pdbx_seq_one_letter_code
_entity_poly.pdbx_strand_id
1 'polypeptide(L)'
;MQFNSYIFILAFLPFTLIAYYQLHKLGWNLLAKALLLVMSLVFYSYFNFRYLYIICASIFLNYFFSKLLLASGRTAPQKKWLLFIVISLNLLILFYFKYYNFFIENVNLLFQDSFELKNIILPLGISFLTFQQIAYMVDSYRGETTAYSFLDYAVFVAFFPRLIAGPIVLHKEFIPQLNEKKNYSINYENFSYGILMFAIGLAKKIFIADVFAQAVNWGYGSVGSLTSLDAFIVMLSYTFQIYFDFSSYTDMAIGIGLMLNIKLPINFNSPYKALSIQDFWKRWHITLTRFLTKYIYIPLGGNRKGPVRTYVNIMIVFLISGFWHGANWTFVLWGVLHGLASVLTRRFTTQWNKMHTILQWFLTFLFVNIAWVFFRADSITQGFTIIKRMAEFQSPAVTQTLLECFELPVITGLESLLHVVNSSAWVNGLDMMLFLAFTFVIILLFKNLQEMEFKPTVVNAVFTVILLV
;
A
#
# COMPACT_ATOMS: atom_id res chain seq x y z
N MET A 1 -6.06 -7.75 12.52
CA MET A 1 -5.84 -6.73 13.57
C MET A 1 -5.21 -5.51 12.92
N GLN A 2 -5.36 -4.30 13.47
CA GLN A 2 -4.74 -3.09 12.90
C GLN A 2 -3.55 -2.65 13.76
N PHE A 3 -2.50 -2.10 13.14
CA PHE A 3 -1.28 -1.70 13.86
C PHE A 3 -1.48 -0.53 14.82
N ASN A 4 -2.42 0.37 14.53
CA ASN A 4 -2.78 1.49 15.38
C ASN A 4 -3.76 1.13 16.52
N SER A 5 -4.09 -0.16 16.71
CA SER A 5 -4.99 -0.58 17.79
C SER A 5 -4.25 -0.84 19.10
N TYR A 6 -4.86 -0.51 20.24
CA TYR A 6 -4.27 -0.76 21.56
C TYR A 6 -3.93 -2.22 21.81
N ILE A 7 -4.81 -3.14 21.38
CA ILE A 7 -4.57 -4.59 21.50
C ILE A 7 -3.31 -5.02 20.73
N PHE A 8 -3.05 -4.41 19.57
CA PHE A 8 -1.84 -4.69 18.81
C PHE A 8 -0.60 -4.18 19.52
N ILE A 9 -0.61 -2.91 19.91
CA ILE A 9 0.55 -2.18 20.45
C ILE A 9 0.93 -2.69 21.84
N LEU A 10 -0.06 -2.89 22.73
CA LEU A 10 0.18 -3.16 24.15
C LEU A 10 0.21 -4.65 24.50
N ALA A 11 -0.41 -5.52 23.69
CA ALA A 11 -0.49 -6.95 24.00
C ALA A 11 0.15 -7.81 22.90
N PHE A 12 -0.37 -7.76 21.68
CA PHE A 12 0.03 -8.68 20.61
C PHE A 12 1.51 -8.55 20.23
N LEU A 13 1.99 -7.33 19.97
CA LEU A 13 3.36 -7.09 19.52
C LEU A 13 4.39 -7.39 20.63
N PRO A 14 4.25 -6.88 21.88
CA PRO A 14 5.17 -7.21 22.96
C PRO A 14 5.24 -8.71 23.25
N PHE A 15 4.08 -9.38 23.31
CA PHE A 15 4.03 -10.84 23.51
C PHE A 15 4.78 -11.58 22.39
N THR A 16 4.51 -11.24 21.13
CA THR A 16 5.15 -11.87 19.97
C THR A 16 6.67 -11.72 20.02
N LEU A 17 7.17 -10.51 20.29
CA LEU A 17 8.61 -10.22 20.35
C LEU A 17 9.29 -10.95 21.50
N ILE A 18 8.72 -10.87 22.72
CA ILE A 18 9.28 -11.51 23.91
C ILE A 18 9.34 -13.03 23.73
N ALA A 19 8.24 -13.65 23.32
CA ALA A 19 8.18 -15.09 23.13
C ALA A 19 9.10 -15.56 21.99
N TYR A 20 9.19 -14.80 20.88
CA TYR A 20 10.09 -15.12 19.77
C TYR A 20 11.56 -15.15 20.19
N TYR A 21 12.04 -14.11 20.87
CA TYR A 21 13.44 -14.05 21.32
C TYR A 21 13.73 -15.01 22.47
N GLN A 22 12.78 -15.25 23.37
CA GLN A 22 12.95 -16.21 24.46
C GLN A 22 13.08 -17.64 23.93
N LEU A 23 12.28 -18.04 22.94
CA LEU A 23 12.40 -19.36 22.31
C LEU A 23 13.76 -19.54 21.60
N HIS A 24 14.26 -18.50 20.93
CA HIS A 24 15.60 -18.53 20.36
C HIS A 24 16.70 -18.64 21.42
N LYS A 25 16.58 -17.91 22.54
CA LYS A 25 17.51 -18.00 23.68
C LYS A 25 17.57 -19.40 24.29
N LEU A 26 16.44 -20.12 24.33
CA LEU A 26 16.35 -21.51 24.78
C LEU A 26 16.84 -22.54 23.73
N GLY A 27 17.29 -22.09 22.55
CA GLY A 27 17.73 -22.95 21.45
C GLY A 27 16.57 -23.56 20.63
N TRP A 28 15.32 -23.22 20.94
CA TRP A 28 14.11 -23.76 20.30
C TRP A 28 13.75 -23.01 19.01
N ASN A 29 14.72 -22.91 18.09
CA ASN A 29 14.61 -22.09 16.88
C ASN A 29 13.42 -22.48 15.98
N LEU A 30 13.09 -23.77 15.91
CA LEU A 30 11.93 -24.26 15.15
C LEU A 30 10.61 -23.77 15.76
N LEU A 31 10.50 -23.80 17.10
CA LEU A 31 9.33 -23.31 17.82
C LEU A 31 9.21 -21.79 17.71
N ALA A 32 10.32 -21.04 17.68
CA ALA A 32 10.29 -19.59 17.45
C ALA A 32 9.69 -19.24 16.08
N LYS A 33 10.08 -19.97 15.01
CA LYS A 33 9.49 -19.82 13.68
C LYS A 33 8.02 -20.25 13.64
N ALA A 34 7.66 -21.35 14.32
CA ALA A 34 6.28 -21.81 14.42
C ALA A 34 5.40 -20.80 15.17
N LEU A 35 5.90 -20.22 16.26
CA LEU A 35 5.25 -19.13 16.98
C LEU A 35 5.00 -17.95 16.04
N LEU A 36 5.99 -17.52 15.25
CA LEU A 36 5.83 -16.42 14.32
C LEU A 36 4.74 -16.69 13.26
N LEU A 37 4.63 -17.93 12.77
CA LEU A 37 3.52 -18.35 11.91
C LEU A 37 2.18 -18.28 12.65
N VAL A 38 2.08 -18.86 13.84
CA VAL A 38 0.85 -18.87 14.65
C VAL A 38 0.38 -17.45 14.94
N MET A 39 1.27 -16.58 15.43
CA MET A 39 0.96 -15.19 15.70
C MET A 39 0.52 -14.47 14.42
N SER A 40 1.11 -14.81 13.28
CA SER A 40 0.68 -14.25 12.01
C SER A 40 -0.72 -14.66 11.57
N LEU A 41 -1.08 -15.93 11.80
CA LEU A 41 -2.42 -16.44 11.54
C LEU A 41 -3.45 -15.86 12.51
N VAL A 42 -3.09 -15.67 13.79
CA VAL A 42 -3.93 -14.98 14.78
C VAL A 42 -4.21 -13.54 14.32
N PHE A 43 -3.16 -12.80 13.94
CA PHE A 43 -3.29 -11.44 13.42
C PHE A 43 -4.25 -11.33 12.24
N TYR A 44 -4.17 -12.29 11.31
CA TYR A 44 -5.06 -12.40 10.16
C TYR A 44 -6.50 -12.72 10.57
N SER A 45 -6.68 -13.73 11.42
CA SER A 45 -7.99 -14.24 11.83
C SER A 45 -8.84 -13.22 12.61
N TYR A 46 -8.20 -12.20 13.19
CA TYR A 46 -8.88 -11.14 13.93
C TYR A 46 -9.92 -10.37 13.09
N PHE A 47 -9.76 -10.33 11.76
CA PHE A 47 -10.80 -9.76 10.89
C PHE A 47 -11.99 -10.71 10.72
N ASN A 48 -11.70 -11.97 10.37
CA ASN A 48 -12.69 -13.02 10.29
C ASN A 48 -12.00 -14.38 10.31
N PHE A 49 -12.32 -15.19 11.33
CA PHE A 49 -11.70 -16.50 11.54
C PHE A 49 -11.95 -17.47 10.37
N ARG A 50 -13.06 -17.34 9.64
CA ARG A 50 -13.39 -18.23 8.50
C ARG A 50 -12.37 -18.14 7.37
N TYR A 51 -11.68 -17.01 7.22
CA TYR A 51 -10.65 -16.85 6.19
C TYR A 51 -9.34 -17.55 6.51
N LEU A 52 -9.17 -18.03 7.75
CA LEU A 52 -8.04 -18.86 8.13
C LEU A 52 -7.98 -20.13 7.27
N TYR A 53 -9.13 -20.76 6.99
CA TYR A 53 -9.20 -21.93 6.13
C TYR A 53 -8.69 -21.64 4.71
N ILE A 54 -9.01 -20.46 4.18
CA ILE A 54 -8.62 -20.04 2.83
C ILE A 54 -7.11 -19.82 2.75
N ILE A 55 -6.54 -19.05 3.68
CA ILE A 55 -5.10 -18.77 3.66
C ILE A 55 -4.29 -20.04 3.92
N CYS A 56 -4.70 -20.90 4.86
CA CYS A 56 -4.01 -22.15 5.13
C CYS A 56 -4.08 -23.13 3.95
N ALA A 57 -5.26 -23.28 3.33
CA ALA A 57 -5.41 -24.09 2.12
C ALA A 57 -4.58 -23.53 0.96
N SER A 58 -4.58 -22.21 0.77
CA SER A 58 -3.77 -21.54 -0.25
C SER A 58 -2.27 -21.79 -0.04
N ILE A 59 -1.77 -21.62 1.19
CA ILE A 59 -0.36 -21.86 1.55
C ILE A 59 0.00 -23.32 1.28
N PHE A 60 -0.83 -24.26 1.74
CA PHE A 60 -0.58 -25.69 1.56
C PHE A 60 -0.53 -26.07 0.07
N LEU A 61 -1.56 -25.69 -0.69
CA LEU A 61 -1.65 -26.01 -2.12
C LEU A 61 -0.48 -25.41 -2.89
N ASN A 62 -0.17 -24.13 -2.70
CA ASN A 62 0.95 -23.50 -3.39
C ASN A 62 2.29 -24.13 -3.01
N TYR A 63 2.52 -24.47 -1.73
CA TYR A 63 3.73 -25.16 -1.32
C TYR A 63 3.85 -26.52 -2.02
N PHE A 64 2.78 -27.32 -2.01
CA PHE A 64 2.73 -28.63 -2.64
C PHE A 64 3.05 -28.54 -4.14
N PHE A 65 2.37 -27.65 -4.88
CA PHE A 65 2.64 -27.42 -6.30
C PHE A 65 4.07 -26.91 -6.54
N SER A 66 4.63 -26.10 -5.64
CA SER A 66 6.03 -25.67 -5.75
C SER A 66 7.01 -26.84 -5.69
N LYS A 67 6.75 -27.83 -4.83
CA LYS A 67 7.58 -29.04 -4.73
C LYS A 67 7.44 -29.90 -5.97
N LEU A 68 6.23 -30.06 -6.50
CA LEU A 68 6.00 -30.75 -7.78
C LEU A 68 6.74 -30.06 -8.94
N LEU A 69 6.70 -28.72 -9.00
CA LEU A 69 7.41 -27.94 -10.03
C LEU A 69 8.94 -28.06 -9.94
N LEU A 70 9.48 -28.19 -8.74
CA LEU A 70 10.92 -28.38 -8.52
C LEU A 70 11.37 -29.83 -8.81
N ALA A 71 10.53 -30.81 -8.51
CA ALA A 71 10.77 -32.22 -8.84
C ALA A 71 10.63 -32.50 -10.34
N SER A 72 9.75 -31.76 -11.03
CA SER A 72 9.60 -31.81 -12.49
C SER A 72 10.83 -31.19 -13.15
N GLY A 73 11.65 -32.00 -13.81
CA GLY A 73 12.87 -31.55 -14.51
C GLY A 73 12.66 -30.33 -15.43
N ARG A 74 13.74 -29.61 -15.76
CA ARG A 74 13.70 -28.26 -16.37
C ARG A 74 12.89 -28.13 -17.68
N THR A 75 12.68 -29.21 -18.43
CA THR A 75 12.18 -29.18 -19.82
C THR A 75 10.83 -29.87 -20.05
N ALA A 76 10.15 -30.38 -19.01
CA ALA A 76 8.92 -31.14 -19.22
C ALA A 76 7.72 -30.22 -19.56
N PRO A 77 6.94 -30.51 -20.63
CA PRO A 77 5.64 -29.86 -20.88
C PRO A 77 4.69 -29.89 -19.67
N GLN A 78 4.79 -30.94 -18.85
CA GLN A 78 4.11 -31.09 -17.56
C GLN A 78 4.36 -29.90 -16.62
N LYS A 79 5.58 -29.34 -16.62
CA LYS A 79 5.95 -28.21 -15.75
C LYS A 79 5.19 -26.93 -16.12
N LYS A 80 4.94 -26.71 -17.41
CA LYS A 80 4.11 -25.57 -17.89
C LYS A 80 2.65 -25.76 -17.52
N TRP A 81 2.13 -26.98 -17.65
CA TRP A 81 0.77 -27.32 -17.24
C TRP A 81 0.56 -27.17 -15.73
N LEU A 82 1.50 -27.66 -14.91
CA LEU A 82 1.45 -27.47 -13.46
C LEU A 82 1.47 -25.98 -13.08
N LEU A 83 2.33 -25.17 -13.74
CA LEU A 83 2.35 -23.73 -13.53
C LEU A 83 1.01 -23.08 -13.90
N PHE A 84 0.44 -23.45 -15.05
CA PHE A 84 -0.86 -22.96 -15.48
C PHE A 84 -1.95 -23.29 -14.46
N ILE A 85 -2.04 -24.54 -14.03
CA ILE A 85 -3.03 -24.99 -13.03
C ILE A 85 -2.92 -24.17 -11.74
N VAL A 86 -1.72 -24.05 -11.16
CA VAL A 86 -1.55 -23.35 -9.88
C VAL A 86 -1.83 -21.84 -10.01
N ILE A 87 -1.43 -21.21 -11.12
CA ILE A 87 -1.76 -19.80 -11.37
C ILE A 87 -3.29 -19.64 -11.52
N SER A 88 -3.93 -20.51 -12.29
CA SER A 88 -5.39 -20.48 -12.49
C SER A 88 -6.15 -20.67 -11.18
N LEU A 89 -5.72 -21.56 -10.29
CA LEU A 89 -6.33 -21.72 -8.96
C LEU A 89 -6.23 -20.45 -8.12
N ASN A 90 -5.05 -19.83 -8.07
CA ASN A 90 -4.84 -18.57 -7.35
C ASN A 90 -5.70 -17.43 -7.93
N LEU A 91 -5.78 -17.33 -9.25
CA LEU A 91 -6.60 -16.32 -9.93
C LEU A 91 -8.10 -16.60 -9.79
N LEU A 92 -8.54 -17.86 -9.73
CA LEU A 92 -9.94 -18.22 -9.54
C LEU A 92 -10.43 -17.81 -8.15
N ILE A 93 -9.62 -18.05 -7.11
CA ILE A 93 -9.92 -17.59 -5.74
C ILE A 93 -10.02 -16.06 -5.71
N LEU A 94 -9.06 -15.37 -6.32
CA LEU A 94 -9.09 -13.91 -6.40
C LEU A 94 -10.30 -13.42 -7.20
N PHE A 95 -10.65 -14.08 -8.31
CA PHE A 95 -11.83 -13.78 -9.12
C PHE A 95 -13.10 -13.90 -8.30
N TYR A 96 -13.31 -15.02 -7.61
CA TYR A 96 -14.49 -15.23 -6.79
C TYR A 96 -14.67 -14.12 -5.75
N PHE A 97 -13.61 -13.82 -4.98
CA PHE A 97 -13.74 -12.87 -3.88
C PHE A 97 -13.75 -11.40 -4.31
N LYS A 98 -13.04 -11.05 -5.39
CA LYS A 98 -12.80 -9.65 -5.77
C LYS A 98 -13.58 -9.21 -7.00
N TYR A 99 -13.72 -10.08 -8.01
CA TYR A 99 -14.20 -9.69 -9.34
C TYR A 99 -15.54 -10.30 -9.73
N TYR A 100 -16.08 -11.25 -8.95
CA TYR A 100 -17.32 -11.94 -9.29
C TYR A 100 -18.50 -10.98 -9.49
N ASN A 101 -18.78 -10.11 -8.51
CA ASN A 101 -19.89 -9.17 -8.63
C ASN A 101 -19.70 -8.20 -9.79
N PHE A 102 -18.49 -7.63 -9.96
CA PHE A 102 -18.18 -6.78 -11.10
C PHE A 102 -18.40 -7.50 -12.44
N PHE A 103 -18.01 -8.78 -12.54
CA PHE A 103 -18.27 -9.57 -13.74
C PHE A 103 -19.77 -9.75 -13.99
N ILE A 104 -20.54 -10.13 -12.96
CA ILE A 104 -21.99 -10.33 -13.05
C ILE A 104 -22.71 -9.02 -13.39
N GLU A 105 -22.32 -7.89 -12.81
CA GLU A 105 -22.84 -6.56 -13.15
C GLU A 105 -22.68 -6.26 -14.63
N ASN A 106 -21.49 -6.52 -15.21
CA ASN A 106 -21.25 -6.29 -16.63
C ASN A 106 -22.00 -7.30 -17.54
N VAL A 107 -22.20 -8.55 -17.10
CA VAL A 107 -23.03 -9.53 -17.82
C VAL A 107 -24.49 -9.08 -17.84
N ASN A 108 -25.04 -8.69 -16.69
CA ASN A 108 -26.40 -8.16 -16.58
C ASN A 108 -26.60 -6.95 -17.50
N LEU A 109 -25.63 -6.03 -17.54
CA LEU A 109 -25.67 -4.87 -18.42
C LEU A 109 -25.60 -5.25 -19.92
N LEU A 110 -24.78 -6.23 -20.30
CA LEU A 110 -24.56 -6.59 -21.70
C LEU A 110 -25.71 -7.43 -22.28
N PHE A 111 -26.23 -8.37 -21.51
CA PHE A 111 -27.27 -9.31 -21.94
C PHE A 111 -28.68 -8.91 -21.49
N GLN A 112 -28.81 -7.80 -20.74
CA GLN A 112 -30.06 -7.38 -20.10
C GLN A 112 -30.65 -8.44 -19.16
N ASP A 113 -29.77 -9.26 -18.59
CA ASP A 113 -30.10 -10.28 -17.60
C ASP A 113 -30.16 -9.68 -16.18
N SER A 114 -30.69 -10.45 -15.24
CA SER A 114 -30.83 -10.06 -13.84
C SER A 114 -30.27 -11.12 -12.88
N PHE A 115 -29.05 -11.59 -13.13
CA PHE A 115 -28.37 -12.49 -12.21
C PHE A 115 -28.13 -11.79 -10.87
N GLU A 116 -28.44 -12.48 -9.76
CA GLU A 116 -28.29 -11.93 -8.42
C GLU A 116 -26.81 -11.74 -8.05
N LEU A 117 -26.51 -10.56 -7.49
CA LEU A 117 -25.21 -10.28 -6.90
C LEU A 117 -25.07 -11.00 -5.56
N LYS A 118 -23.88 -11.54 -5.30
CA LYS A 118 -23.61 -12.26 -4.05
C LYS A 118 -23.09 -11.30 -3.00
N ASN A 119 -23.51 -11.48 -1.75
CA ASN A 119 -22.89 -10.79 -0.62
C ASN A 119 -21.55 -11.46 -0.28
N ILE A 120 -20.50 -11.10 -1.02
CA ILE A 120 -19.15 -11.64 -0.86
C ILE A 120 -18.32 -10.64 -0.05
N ILE A 121 -17.98 -11.03 1.18
CA ILE A 121 -17.03 -10.28 1.99
C ILE A 121 -15.61 -10.67 1.54
N LEU A 122 -14.83 -9.67 1.10
CA LEU A 122 -13.47 -9.83 0.61
C LEU A 122 -12.50 -10.12 1.77
N PRO A 123 -11.72 -11.22 1.75
CA PRO A 123 -10.68 -11.43 2.74
C PRO A 123 -9.58 -10.37 2.60
N LEU A 124 -9.21 -9.73 3.72
CA LEU A 124 -8.13 -8.75 3.74
C LEU A 124 -6.85 -9.35 3.16
N GLY A 125 -6.08 -8.55 2.41
CA GLY A 125 -4.78 -8.97 1.88
C GLY A 125 -4.82 -10.04 0.79
N ILE A 126 -5.99 -10.56 0.37
CA ILE A 126 -6.07 -11.65 -0.61
C ILE A 126 -5.36 -11.30 -1.93
N SER A 127 -5.46 -10.06 -2.39
CA SER A 127 -4.78 -9.60 -3.61
C SER A 127 -3.25 -9.65 -3.47
N PHE A 128 -2.70 -9.25 -2.31
CA PHE A 128 -1.26 -9.30 -2.04
C PHE A 128 -0.78 -10.75 -1.91
N LEU A 129 -1.52 -11.58 -1.18
CA LEU A 129 -1.24 -13.00 -1.00
C LEU A 129 -1.23 -13.76 -2.33
N THR A 130 -2.23 -13.54 -3.17
CA THR A 130 -2.31 -14.14 -4.51
C THR A 130 -1.10 -13.74 -5.35
N PHE A 131 -0.74 -12.45 -5.38
CA PHE A 131 0.39 -11.97 -6.18
C PHE A 131 1.72 -12.55 -5.71
N GLN A 132 1.94 -12.62 -4.40
CA GLN A 132 3.15 -13.20 -3.86
C GLN A 132 3.26 -14.70 -4.12
N GLN A 133 2.16 -15.44 -4.00
CA GLN A 133 2.15 -16.88 -4.29
C GLN A 133 2.40 -17.14 -5.78
N ILE A 134 1.78 -16.37 -6.68
CA ILE A 134 2.07 -16.42 -8.12
C ILE A 134 3.55 -16.08 -8.40
N ALA A 135 4.10 -15.04 -7.77
CA ALA A 135 5.52 -14.68 -7.89
C ALA A 135 6.43 -15.87 -7.56
N TYR A 136 6.16 -16.51 -6.43
CA TYR A 136 6.91 -17.67 -5.96
C TYR A 136 6.75 -18.85 -6.92
N MET A 137 5.55 -19.13 -7.42
CA MET A 137 5.32 -20.21 -8.40
C MET A 137 6.09 -19.98 -9.71
N VAL A 138 6.11 -18.74 -10.21
CA VAL A 138 6.87 -18.37 -11.42
C VAL A 138 8.38 -18.51 -11.17
N ASP A 139 8.87 -18.10 -10.01
CA ASP A 139 10.28 -18.25 -9.64
C ASP A 139 10.65 -19.74 -9.48
N SER A 140 9.78 -20.56 -8.88
CA SER A 140 9.97 -22.03 -8.81
C SER A 140 9.97 -22.68 -10.18
N TYR A 141 9.09 -22.22 -11.08
CA TYR A 141 9.09 -22.66 -12.47
C TYR A 141 10.42 -22.34 -13.18
N ARG A 142 10.99 -21.15 -12.94
CA ARG A 142 12.29 -20.72 -13.47
C ARG A 142 13.49 -21.38 -12.79
N GLY A 143 13.27 -22.08 -11.68
CA GLY A 143 14.35 -22.66 -10.87
C GLY A 143 15.13 -21.62 -10.06
N GLU A 144 14.52 -20.46 -9.78
CA GLU A 144 15.09 -19.38 -8.97
C GLU A 144 14.88 -19.61 -7.46
N THR A 145 13.96 -20.50 -7.07
CA THR A 145 13.71 -20.86 -5.66
C THR A 145 14.58 -22.03 -5.19
N THR A 146 15.02 -21.99 -3.94
CA THR A 146 15.65 -23.15 -3.28
C THR A 146 14.59 -24.07 -2.66
N ALA A 147 15.01 -25.25 -2.19
CA ALA A 147 14.13 -26.23 -1.56
C ALA A 147 13.73 -25.84 -0.12
N TYR A 148 13.07 -24.69 0.06
CA TYR A 148 12.63 -24.22 1.39
C TYR A 148 11.70 -25.22 2.10
N SER A 149 11.72 -25.19 3.43
CA SER A 149 10.79 -25.98 4.26
C SER A 149 9.38 -25.41 4.18
N PHE A 150 8.37 -26.23 4.56
CA PHE A 150 6.98 -25.77 4.59
C PHE A 150 6.81 -24.60 5.55
N LEU A 151 7.44 -24.67 6.72
CA LEU A 151 7.37 -23.62 7.73
C LEU A 151 7.97 -22.30 7.23
N ASP A 152 9.12 -22.34 6.54
CA ASP A 152 9.73 -21.13 5.99
C ASP A 152 8.83 -20.47 4.93
N TYR A 153 8.22 -21.29 4.08
CA TYR A 153 7.27 -20.82 3.07
C TYR A 153 6.00 -20.24 3.71
N ALA A 154 5.44 -20.93 4.72
CA ALA A 154 4.24 -20.49 5.42
C ALA A 154 4.47 -19.16 6.16
N VAL A 155 5.59 -19.01 6.87
CA VAL A 155 5.98 -17.73 7.49
C VAL A 155 6.18 -16.67 6.43
N PHE A 156 6.84 -16.99 5.30
CA PHE A 156 6.96 -16.07 4.18
C PHE A 156 5.58 -15.59 3.73
N VAL A 157 4.62 -16.45 3.42
CA VAL A 157 3.31 -15.99 2.94
C VAL A 157 2.53 -15.23 4.02
N ALA A 158 2.53 -15.72 5.25
CA ALA A 158 1.67 -15.22 6.32
C ALA A 158 2.25 -14.04 7.12
N PHE A 159 3.53 -13.69 6.98
CA PHE A 159 4.24 -12.74 7.85
C PHE A 159 3.42 -11.46 8.16
N PHE A 160 2.90 -11.37 9.39
CA PHE A 160 1.89 -10.36 9.75
C PHE A 160 2.30 -8.91 9.49
N PRO A 161 3.58 -8.48 9.65
CA PRO A 161 3.94 -7.09 9.40
C PRO A 161 3.57 -6.63 7.99
N ARG A 162 3.53 -7.55 7.02
CA ARG A 162 3.20 -7.21 5.62
C ARG A 162 1.98 -7.88 5.04
N LEU A 163 1.24 -8.63 5.84
CA LEU A 163 0.18 -9.51 5.36
C LEU A 163 -0.98 -8.77 4.69
N ILE A 164 -1.39 -7.62 5.25
CA ILE A 164 -2.55 -6.87 4.76
C ILE A 164 -2.14 -5.90 3.65
N ALA A 165 -1.17 -5.02 3.92
CA ALA A 165 -0.78 -3.94 3.02
C ALA A 165 0.72 -3.59 3.13
N GLY A 166 1.60 -4.54 3.45
CA GLY A 166 3.03 -4.22 3.56
C GLY A 166 3.78 -4.29 2.22
N PRO A 167 5.10 -4.05 2.25
CA PRO A 167 5.93 -4.16 1.05
C PRO A 167 5.89 -5.57 0.43
N ILE A 168 5.79 -5.65 -0.90
CA ILE A 168 5.85 -6.92 -1.64
C ILE A 168 7.30 -7.42 -1.70
N VAL A 169 7.61 -8.44 -0.89
CA VAL A 169 8.96 -9.00 -0.77
C VAL A 169 9.13 -10.26 -1.61
N LEU A 170 10.35 -10.45 -2.14
CA LEU A 170 10.72 -11.66 -2.85
C LEU A 170 11.22 -12.73 -1.87
N HIS A 171 11.02 -14.01 -2.19
CA HIS A 171 11.45 -15.12 -1.33
C HIS A 171 12.94 -15.05 -0.98
N LYS A 172 13.78 -14.68 -1.95
CA LYS A 172 15.24 -14.55 -1.80
C LYS A 172 15.67 -13.42 -0.86
N GLU A 173 14.81 -12.42 -0.65
CA GLU A 173 15.08 -11.30 0.24
C GLU A 173 14.65 -11.63 1.67
N PHE A 174 13.65 -12.49 1.85
CA PHE A 174 13.01 -12.72 3.15
C PHE A 174 13.41 -14.05 3.81
N ILE A 175 13.26 -15.17 3.10
CA ILE A 175 13.39 -16.50 3.70
C ILE A 175 14.79 -16.77 4.27
N PRO A 176 15.90 -16.37 3.62
CA PRO A 176 17.23 -16.54 4.20
C PRO A 176 17.38 -15.87 5.58
N GLN A 177 16.79 -14.69 5.77
CA GLN A 177 16.85 -13.94 7.04
C GLN A 177 16.21 -14.70 8.21
N LEU A 178 15.20 -15.55 7.96
CA LEU A 178 14.56 -16.38 8.99
C LEU A 178 15.48 -17.47 9.56
N ASN A 179 16.53 -17.84 8.83
CA ASN A 179 17.43 -18.94 9.17
C ASN A 179 18.85 -18.45 9.54
N GLU A 180 19.08 -17.14 9.51
CA GLU A 180 20.35 -16.53 9.88
C GLU A 180 20.50 -16.43 11.41
N LYS A 181 21.44 -17.18 12.00
CA LYS A 181 21.64 -17.24 13.46
C LYS A 181 21.86 -15.87 14.12
N LYS A 182 22.48 -14.91 13.42
CA LYS A 182 22.67 -13.55 13.94
C LYS A 182 21.35 -12.81 14.21
N ASN A 183 20.25 -13.23 13.59
CA ASN A 183 18.92 -12.63 13.78
C ASN A 183 18.17 -13.21 14.99
N TYR A 184 18.70 -14.27 15.63
CA TYR A 184 18.06 -14.95 16.75
C TYR A 184 18.22 -14.22 18.09
N SER A 185 19.17 -13.29 18.19
CA SER A 185 19.36 -12.42 19.34
C SER A 185 18.91 -11.00 19.04
N ILE A 186 18.45 -10.28 20.05
CA ILE A 186 18.03 -8.88 19.92
C ILE A 186 19.24 -8.05 19.45
N ASN A 187 19.08 -7.34 18.33
CA ASN A 187 19.98 -6.26 17.95
C ASN A 187 19.36 -4.96 18.44
N TYR A 188 19.98 -4.33 19.44
CA TYR A 188 19.45 -3.14 20.09
C TYR A 188 19.33 -1.94 19.14
N GLU A 189 20.19 -1.83 18.12
CA GLU A 189 20.10 -0.77 17.11
C GLU A 189 18.86 -0.96 16.23
N ASN A 190 18.67 -2.17 15.69
CA ASN A 190 17.49 -2.49 14.89
C ASN A 190 16.20 -2.36 15.73
N PHE A 191 16.23 -2.81 16.98
CA PHE A 191 15.06 -2.74 17.86
C PHE A 191 14.68 -1.29 18.16
N SER A 192 15.65 -0.45 18.54
CA SER A 192 15.43 0.97 18.83
C SER A 192 14.98 1.74 17.59
N TYR A 193 15.63 1.50 16.44
CA TYR A 193 15.21 2.11 15.17
C TYR A 193 13.82 1.62 14.74
N GLY A 194 13.51 0.35 14.98
CA GLY A 194 12.20 -0.23 14.73
C GLY A 194 11.09 0.46 15.53
N ILE A 195 11.32 0.77 16.81
CA ILE A 195 10.36 1.51 17.65
C ILE A 195 10.15 2.92 17.10
N LEU A 196 11.23 3.64 16.76
CA LEU A 196 11.12 4.97 16.18
C LEU A 196 10.33 4.96 14.86
N MET A 197 10.63 4.01 13.95
CA MET A 197 9.90 3.87 12.69
C MET A 197 8.42 3.55 12.92
N PHE A 198 8.13 2.68 13.89
CA PHE A 198 6.75 2.36 14.26
C PHE A 198 6.02 3.58 14.81
N ALA A 199 6.63 4.35 15.71
CA ALA A 199 6.06 5.56 16.28
C ALA A 199 5.80 6.65 15.23
N ILE A 200 6.74 6.88 14.30
CA ILE A 200 6.54 7.85 13.22
C ILE A 200 5.46 7.37 12.24
N GLY A 201 5.40 6.07 11.95
CA GLY A 201 4.30 5.50 11.17
C GLY A 201 2.96 5.74 11.87
N LEU A 202 2.85 5.43 13.15
CA LEU A 202 1.64 5.66 13.94
C LEU A 202 1.21 7.14 13.94
N ALA A 203 2.15 8.06 14.14
CA ALA A 203 1.91 9.50 14.09
C ALA A 203 1.42 9.97 12.71
N LYS A 204 2.04 9.50 11.61
CA LYS A 204 1.56 9.80 10.24
C LYS A 204 0.13 9.29 10.01
N LYS A 205 -0.22 8.13 10.57
CA LYS A 205 -1.56 7.56 10.45
C LYS A 205 -2.58 8.42 11.19
N ILE A 206 -2.36 8.64 12.48
CA ILE A 206 -3.36 9.25 13.38
C ILE A 206 -3.43 10.77 13.17
N PHE A 207 -2.29 11.46 13.11
CA PHE A 207 -2.24 12.93 13.10
C PHE A 207 -2.33 13.54 11.70
N ILE A 208 -2.07 12.78 10.64
CA ILE A 208 -2.10 13.30 9.26
C ILE A 208 -3.16 12.59 8.43
N ALA A 209 -3.04 11.28 8.24
CA ALA A 209 -3.88 10.54 7.33
C ALA A 209 -5.36 10.52 7.76
N ASP A 210 -5.63 10.29 9.05
CA ASP A 210 -7.01 10.18 9.56
C ASP A 210 -7.73 11.54 9.62
N VAL A 211 -6.98 12.66 9.72
CA VAL A 211 -7.54 14.02 9.59
C VAL A 211 -8.01 14.26 8.16
N PHE A 212 -7.13 14.04 7.17
CA PHE A 212 -7.53 14.16 5.76
C PHE A 212 -8.63 13.16 5.37
N ALA A 213 -8.68 11.99 6.00
CA ALA A 213 -9.73 11.00 5.74
C ALA A 213 -11.13 11.54 6.06
N GLN A 214 -11.28 12.38 7.08
CA GLN A 214 -12.57 13.01 7.43
C GLN A 214 -13.04 13.92 6.31
N ALA A 215 -12.17 14.83 5.85
CA ALA A 215 -12.44 15.73 4.73
C ALA A 215 -12.79 14.96 3.44
N VAL A 216 -12.07 13.89 3.15
CA VAL A 216 -12.32 13.04 1.96
C VAL A 216 -13.65 12.32 2.06
N ASN A 217 -13.97 11.71 3.21
CA ASN A 217 -15.21 10.97 3.39
C ASN A 217 -16.43 11.89 3.26
N TRP A 218 -16.37 13.08 3.86
CA TRP A 218 -17.39 14.10 3.67
C TRP A 218 -17.51 14.53 2.20
N GLY A 219 -16.37 14.85 1.57
CA GLY A 219 -16.34 15.40 0.21
C GLY A 219 -16.89 14.44 -0.84
N TYR A 220 -16.49 13.18 -0.80
CA TYR A 220 -17.01 12.15 -1.72
C TYR A 220 -18.43 11.68 -1.34
N GLY A 221 -18.84 11.82 -0.07
CA GLY A 221 -20.22 11.56 0.35
C GLY A 221 -21.22 12.63 -0.11
N SER A 222 -20.74 13.86 -0.36
CA SER A 222 -21.59 15.03 -0.61
C SER A 222 -21.20 15.79 -1.88
N VAL A 223 -20.79 15.08 -2.94
CA VAL A 223 -20.26 15.69 -4.19
C VAL A 223 -21.19 16.75 -4.79
N GLY A 224 -22.51 16.57 -4.64
CA GLY A 224 -23.52 17.50 -5.13
C GLY A 224 -23.48 18.89 -4.47
N SER A 225 -23.01 19.00 -3.23
CA SER A 225 -22.98 20.25 -2.46
C SER A 225 -21.61 20.92 -2.41
N LEU A 226 -20.58 20.34 -3.05
CA LEU A 226 -19.24 20.92 -3.03
C LEU A 226 -19.19 22.27 -3.76
N THR A 227 -18.60 23.27 -3.11
CA THR A 227 -18.12 24.46 -3.81
C THR A 227 -16.90 24.11 -4.67
N SER A 228 -16.47 25.05 -5.52
CA SER A 228 -15.26 24.86 -6.33
C SER A 228 -14.00 24.72 -5.48
N LEU A 229 -13.92 25.47 -4.37
CA LEU A 229 -12.79 25.39 -3.45
C LEU A 229 -12.84 24.10 -2.60
N ASP A 230 -14.03 23.67 -2.18
CA ASP A 230 -14.19 22.38 -1.49
C ASP A 230 -13.68 21.22 -2.36
N ALA A 231 -14.08 21.19 -3.63
CA ALA A 231 -13.65 20.13 -4.55
C ALA A 231 -12.13 20.08 -4.72
N PHE A 232 -11.46 21.24 -4.76
CA PHE A 232 -10.00 21.31 -4.81
C PHE A 232 -9.33 20.83 -3.52
N ILE A 233 -9.84 21.26 -2.37
CA ILE A 233 -9.33 20.85 -1.05
C ILE A 233 -9.56 19.35 -0.83
N VAL A 234 -10.71 18.80 -1.22
CA VAL A 234 -11.03 17.37 -1.12
C VAL A 234 -10.11 16.54 -2.01
N MET A 235 -9.79 16.99 -3.23
CA MET A 235 -8.81 16.35 -4.10
C MET A 235 -7.42 16.31 -3.45
N LEU A 236 -6.94 17.46 -2.95
CA LEU A 236 -5.64 17.53 -2.25
C LEU A 236 -5.63 16.68 -0.98
N SER A 237 -6.72 16.71 -0.22
CA SER A 237 -6.90 15.91 1.00
C SER A 237 -6.77 14.43 0.69
N TYR A 238 -7.37 13.95 -0.41
CA TYR A 238 -7.22 12.55 -0.80
C TYR A 238 -5.79 12.21 -1.20
N THR A 239 -5.09 13.10 -1.91
CA THR A 239 -3.66 12.94 -2.23
C THR A 239 -2.82 12.79 -0.97
N PHE A 240 -3.06 13.60 0.07
CA PHE A 240 -2.32 13.44 1.33
C PHE A 240 -2.75 12.21 2.11
N GLN A 241 -4.05 11.96 2.23
CA GLN A 241 -4.59 10.78 2.90
C GLN A 241 -3.96 9.50 2.35
N ILE A 242 -4.07 9.25 1.03
CA ILE A 242 -3.61 7.99 0.44
C ILE A 242 -2.11 7.78 0.64
N TYR A 243 -1.31 8.85 0.58
CA TYR A 243 0.13 8.75 0.81
C TYR A 243 0.48 8.49 2.27
N PHE A 244 -0.05 9.28 3.20
CA PHE A 244 0.29 9.14 4.61
C PHE A 244 -0.31 7.88 5.23
N ASP A 245 -1.50 7.46 4.81
CA ASP A 245 -2.11 6.21 5.27
C ASP A 245 -1.30 4.99 4.82
N PHE A 246 -0.88 4.98 3.55
CA PHE A 246 -0.13 3.83 3.04
C PHE A 246 1.34 3.87 3.51
N SER A 247 1.98 5.03 3.49
CA SER A 247 3.36 5.15 3.96
C SER A 247 3.49 4.84 5.46
N SER A 248 2.56 5.31 6.30
CA SER A 248 2.51 4.97 7.73
C SER A 248 2.42 3.46 7.98
N TYR A 249 1.53 2.77 7.27
CA TYR A 249 1.43 1.31 7.36
C TYR A 249 2.78 0.65 7.02
N THR A 250 3.41 1.07 5.93
CA THR A 250 4.70 0.48 5.52
C THR A 250 5.84 0.81 6.47
N ASP A 251 5.86 2.01 7.07
CA ASP A 251 6.86 2.40 8.07
C ASP A 251 6.70 1.57 9.35
N MET A 252 5.46 1.37 9.83
CA MET A 252 5.16 0.47 10.95
C MET A 252 5.57 -0.97 10.63
N ALA A 253 5.25 -1.48 9.43
CA ALA A 253 5.63 -2.81 8.99
C ALA A 253 7.15 -3.02 8.96
N ILE A 254 7.89 -2.05 8.41
CA ILE A 254 9.37 -2.06 8.38
C ILE A 254 9.91 -1.98 9.81
N GLY A 255 9.34 -1.13 10.67
CA GLY A 255 9.72 -1.01 12.07
C GLY A 255 9.60 -2.33 12.84
N ILE A 256 8.46 -3.02 12.70
CA ILE A 256 8.26 -4.36 13.30
C ILE A 256 9.23 -5.38 12.69
N GLY A 257 9.48 -5.32 11.37
CA GLY A 257 10.50 -6.13 10.71
C GLY A 257 11.87 -5.97 11.36
N LEU A 258 12.31 -4.73 11.58
CA LEU A 258 13.57 -4.43 12.26
C LEU A 258 13.59 -4.93 13.71
N MET A 259 12.50 -4.79 14.47
CA MET A 259 12.38 -5.37 15.81
C MET A 259 12.55 -6.90 15.82
N LEU A 260 12.25 -7.59 14.71
CA LEU A 260 12.47 -9.03 14.48
C LEU A 260 13.79 -9.35 13.75
N ASN A 261 14.66 -8.37 13.53
CA ASN A 261 15.87 -8.47 12.71
C ASN A 261 15.64 -8.87 11.23
N ILE A 262 14.46 -8.59 10.69
CA ILE A 262 14.09 -8.85 9.31
C ILE A 262 13.98 -7.52 8.55
N LYS A 263 14.89 -7.30 7.60
CA LYS A 263 14.88 -6.11 6.76
C LYS A 263 13.84 -6.26 5.65
N LEU A 264 12.81 -5.43 5.68
CA LEU A 264 11.80 -5.31 4.63
C LEU A 264 12.21 -4.19 3.64
N PRO A 265 11.88 -4.32 2.35
CA PRO A 265 12.15 -3.30 1.35
C PRO A 265 11.24 -2.07 1.55
N ILE A 266 11.73 -0.91 1.12
CA ILE A 266 10.95 0.34 1.14
C ILE A 266 9.86 0.32 0.08
N ASN A 267 8.75 1.00 0.37
CA ASN A 267 7.65 1.14 -0.57
C ASN A 267 7.46 2.57 -1.09
N PHE A 268 7.98 3.56 -0.37
CA PHE A 268 7.85 4.98 -0.71
C PHE A 268 9.17 5.72 -0.62
N ASN A 269 9.37 6.68 -1.53
CA ASN A 269 10.53 7.57 -1.55
C ASN A 269 10.11 8.98 -2.02
N SER A 270 9.40 9.71 -1.15
CA SER A 270 8.87 11.06 -1.41
C SER A 270 8.24 11.21 -2.82
N PRO A 271 7.16 10.46 -3.12
CA PRO A 271 6.60 10.36 -4.47
C PRO A 271 6.13 11.68 -5.06
N TYR A 272 5.66 12.62 -4.24
CA TYR A 272 5.20 13.93 -4.70
C TYR A 272 6.32 14.93 -4.98
N LYS A 273 7.60 14.56 -4.80
CA LYS A 273 8.75 15.32 -5.33
C LYS A 273 9.05 14.98 -6.80
N ALA A 274 8.29 14.06 -7.40
CA ALA A 274 8.59 13.55 -8.74
C ALA A 274 8.45 14.63 -9.82
N LEU A 275 9.38 14.59 -10.78
CA LEU A 275 9.42 15.50 -11.93
C LEU A 275 8.77 14.91 -13.20
N SER A 276 8.34 13.66 -13.15
CA SER A 276 7.63 12.99 -14.23
C SER A 276 6.81 11.82 -13.69
N ILE A 277 5.86 11.32 -14.48
CA ILE A 277 5.08 10.14 -14.10
C ILE A 277 5.96 8.89 -13.94
N GLN A 278 7.04 8.77 -14.72
CA GLN A 278 7.99 7.67 -14.55
C GLN A 278 8.79 7.78 -13.26
N ASP A 279 9.17 9.01 -12.86
CA ASP A 279 9.82 9.26 -11.57
C ASP A 279 8.86 9.01 -10.39
N PHE A 280 7.59 9.40 -10.54
CA PHE A 280 6.54 9.11 -9.56
C PHE A 280 6.43 7.60 -9.27
N TRP A 281 6.34 6.75 -10.29
CA TRP A 281 6.24 5.29 -10.11
C TRP A 281 7.52 4.60 -9.62
N LYS A 282 8.67 5.28 -9.68
CA LYS A 282 9.91 4.83 -9.02
C LYS A 282 9.94 5.16 -7.54
N ARG A 283 9.02 6.01 -7.06
CA ARG A 283 8.94 6.52 -5.69
C ARG A 283 7.66 6.11 -4.97
N TRP A 284 6.60 5.80 -5.72
CA TRP A 284 5.31 5.34 -5.23
C TRP A 284 5.19 3.83 -5.36
N HIS A 285 4.77 3.17 -4.28
CA HIS A 285 4.54 1.72 -4.22
C HIS A 285 5.64 0.89 -4.93
N ILE A 286 6.90 1.18 -4.59
CA ILE A 286 8.11 0.70 -5.28
C ILE A 286 8.11 -0.82 -5.42
N THR A 287 7.64 -1.54 -4.40
CA THR A 287 7.60 -3.00 -4.43
C THR A 287 6.58 -3.58 -5.41
N LEU A 288 5.45 -2.89 -5.63
CA LEU A 288 4.49 -3.24 -6.66
C LEU A 288 5.05 -2.96 -8.05
N THR A 289 5.64 -1.79 -8.28
CA THR A 289 6.31 -1.46 -9.55
C THR A 289 7.37 -2.52 -9.88
N ARG A 290 8.15 -2.95 -8.89
CA ARG A 290 9.14 -4.03 -9.03
C ARG A 290 8.49 -5.37 -9.39
N PHE A 291 7.40 -5.73 -8.73
CA PHE A 291 6.63 -6.94 -9.05
C PHE A 291 6.10 -6.92 -10.49
N LEU A 292 5.34 -5.88 -10.86
CA LEU A 292 4.77 -5.73 -12.20
C LEU A 292 5.86 -5.74 -13.27
N THR A 293 7.01 -5.12 -12.98
CA THR A 293 8.15 -5.13 -13.90
C THR A 293 8.72 -6.54 -14.08
N LYS A 294 9.00 -7.27 -12.99
CA LYS A 294 9.62 -8.61 -13.04
C LYS A 294 8.71 -9.67 -13.65
N TYR A 295 7.43 -9.67 -13.29
CA TYR A 295 6.51 -10.77 -13.59
C TYR A 295 5.57 -10.52 -14.77
N ILE A 296 5.41 -9.26 -15.22
CA ILE A 296 4.55 -8.92 -16.36
C ILE A 296 5.36 -8.22 -17.46
N TYR A 297 6.00 -7.09 -17.16
CA TYR A 297 6.66 -6.26 -18.17
C TYR A 297 7.82 -6.97 -18.90
N ILE A 298 8.76 -7.54 -18.15
CA ILE A 298 9.93 -8.23 -18.72
C ILE A 298 9.51 -9.45 -19.55
N PRO A 299 8.61 -10.34 -19.07
CA PRO A 299 8.10 -11.46 -19.87
C PRO A 299 7.41 -11.06 -21.18
N LEU A 300 6.76 -9.89 -21.24
CA LEU A 300 6.14 -9.37 -22.47
C LEU A 300 7.16 -8.84 -23.51
N GLY A 301 8.45 -8.93 -23.20
CA GLY A 301 9.57 -8.49 -24.04
C GLY A 301 10.23 -7.19 -23.58
N GLY A 302 9.71 -6.54 -22.53
CA GLY A 302 10.20 -5.26 -22.02
C GLY A 302 10.40 -4.24 -23.13
N ASN A 303 11.62 -3.70 -23.24
CA ASN A 303 12.02 -2.73 -24.27
C ASN A 303 12.59 -3.38 -25.55
N ARG A 304 12.70 -4.72 -25.62
CA ARG A 304 13.53 -5.40 -26.64
C ARG A 304 12.90 -5.46 -28.04
N LYS A 305 11.59 -5.26 -28.15
CA LYS A 305 10.82 -5.38 -29.41
C LYS A 305 10.39 -4.03 -30.00
N GLY A 306 11.21 -2.99 -29.79
CA GLY A 306 10.97 -1.64 -30.31
C GLY A 306 9.98 -0.78 -29.51
N PRO A 307 9.78 0.49 -29.92
CA PRO A 307 9.03 1.48 -29.17
C PRO A 307 7.53 1.18 -29.09
N VAL A 308 6.91 0.72 -30.17
CA VAL A 308 5.48 0.39 -30.19
C VAL A 308 5.17 -0.73 -29.20
N ARG A 309 5.93 -1.83 -29.21
CA ARG A 309 5.73 -2.92 -28.25
C ARG A 309 6.02 -2.48 -26.82
N THR A 310 6.99 -1.58 -26.63
CA THR A 310 7.26 -0.97 -25.32
C THR A 310 6.04 -0.22 -24.79
N TYR A 311 5.38 0.61 -25.62
CA TYR A 311 4.19 1.36 -25.22
C TYR A 311 3.00 0.44 -24.93
N VAL A 312 2.78 -0.58 -25.76
CA VAL A 312 1.76 -1.61 -25.50
C VAL A 312 2.04 -2.32 -24.17
N ASN A 313 3.29 -2.70 -23.90
CA ASN A 313 3.66 -3.35 -22.65
C ASN A 313 3.42 -2.44 -21.43
N ILE A 314 3.70 -1.13 -21.55
CA ILE A 314 3.41 -0.14 -20.50
C ILE A 314 1.89 -0.05 -20.25
N MET A 315 1.08 0.06 -21.31
CA MET A 315 -0.38 0.08 -21.19
C MET A 315 -0.92 -1.18 -20.51
N ILE A 316 -0.43 -2.36 -20.91
CA ILE A 316 -0.83 -3.64 -20.30
C ILE A 316 -0.49 -3.66 -18.80
N VAL A 317 0.70 -3.21 -18.42
CA VAL A 317 1.12 -3.16 -17.01
C VAL A 317 0.18 -2.26 -16.19
N PHE A 318 -0.16 -1.08 -16.68
CA PHE A 318 -1.03 -0.17 -15.96
C PHE A 318 -2.49 -0.61 -15.94
N LEU A 319 -3.00 -1.25 -17.01
CA LEU A 319 -4.32 -1.86 -17.01
C LEU A 319 -4.41 -2.98 -15.97
N ILE A 320 -3.43 -3.88 -15.93
CA ILE A 320 -3.37 -4.93 -14.91
C ILE A 320 -3.25 -4.32 -13.51
N SER A 321 -2.48 -3.23 -13.35
CA SER A 321 -2.41 -2.50 -12.08
C SER A 321 -3.76 -1.94 -11.67
N GLY A 322 -4.49 -1.31 -12.60
CA GLY A 322 -5.84 -0.78 -12.37
C GLY A 322 -6.80 -1.88 -11.91
N PHE A 323 -6.90 -2.97 -12.68
CA PHE A 323 -7.68 -4.14 -12.27
C PHE A 323 -7.28 -4.65 -10.89
N TRP A 324 -5.97 -4.77 -10.63
CA TRP A 324 -5.48 -5.24 -9.34
C TRP A 324 -5.90 -4.35 -8.17
N HIS A 325 -6.07 -3.04 -8.35
CA HIS A 325 -6.53 -2.18 -7.27
C HIS A 325 -7.99 -2.44 -6.90
N GLY A 326 -8.89 -2.53 -7.87
CA GLY A 326 -10.29 -2.82 -7.59
C GLY A 326 -11.13 -3.23 -8.79
N ALA A 327 -12.30 -3.78 -8.49
CA ALA A 327 -13.26 -4.26 -9.47
C ALA A 327 -14.28 -3.15 -9.79
N ASN A 328 -13.79 -2.03 -10.32
CA ASN A 328 -14.60 -0.89 -10.75
C ASN A 328 -13.95 -0.25 -11.99
N TRP A 329 -14.77 0.25 -12.91
CA TRP A 329 -14.33 0.99 -14.09
C TRP A 329 -13.50 2.23 -13.78
N THR A 330 -13.67 2.83 -12.60
CA THR A 330 -12.84 3.94 -12.13
C THR A 330 -11.36 3.57 -12.02
N PHE A 331 -11.04 2.36 -11.53
CA PHE A 331 -9.66 1.85 -11.47
C PHE A 331 -9.09 1.51 -12.85
N VAL A 332 -9.94 1.03 -13.77
CA VAL A 332 -9.55 0.79 -15.17
C VAL A 332 -9.17 2.10 -15.84
N LEU A 333 -10.01 3.14 -15.69
CA LEU A 333 -9.74 4.49 -16.19
C LEU A 333 -8.45 5.05 -15.58
N TRP A 334 -8.27 4.93 -14.27
CA TRP A 334 -7.04 5.31 -13.58
C TRP A 334 -5.79 4.62 -14.18
N GLY A 335 -5.89 3.32 -14.46
CA GLY A 335 -4.83 2.57 -15.13
C GLY A 335 -4.53 3.09 -16.54
N VAL A 336 -5.58 3.35 -17.34
CA VAL A 336 -5.44 3.94 -18.68
C VAL A 336 -4.74 5.30 -18.61
N LEU A 337 -5.16 6.18 -17.70
CA LEU A 337 -4.57 7.51 -17.53
C LEU A 337 -3.07 7.42 -17.21
N HIS A 338 -2.67 6.61 -16.22
CA HIS A 338 -1.25 6.44 -15.89
C HIS A 338 -0.44 5.76 -16.99
N GLY A 339 -1.05 4.82 -17.72
CA GLY A 339 -0.44 4.20 -18.90
C GLY A 339 -0.14 5.22 -20.00
N LEU A 340 -1.15 6.02 -20.37
CA LEU A 340 -1.02 7.06 -21.38
C LEU A 340 0.02 8.10 -20.96
N ALA A 341 -0.04 8.60 -19.73
CA ALA A 341 0.92 9.58 -19.25
C ALA A 341 2.35 9.01 -19.23
N SER A 342 2.54 7.76 -18.84
CA SER A 342 3.85 7.10 -18.88
C SER A 342 4.39 6.95 -20.31
N VAL A 343 3.54 6.61 -21.28
CA VAL A 343 3.88 6.55 -22.70
C VAL A 343 4.24 7.93 -23.25
N LEU A 344 3.44 8.96 -22.95
CA LEU A 344 3.66 10.33 -23.39
C LEU A 344 4.96 10.89 -22.84
N THR A 345 5.19 10.81 -21.52
CA THR A 345 6.45 11.28 -20.93
C THR A 345 7.65 10.51 -21.50
N ARG A 346 7.50 9.22 -21.85
CA ARG A 346 8.56 8.45 -22.51
C ARG A 346 8.82 8.94 -23.93
N ARG A 347 7.76 9.09 -24.73
CA ARG A 347 7.84 9.51 -26.14
C ARG A 347 8.44 10.91 -26.30
N PHE A 348 8.14 11.81 -25.37
CA PHE A 348 8.56 13.20 -25.37
C PHE A 348 9.60 13.51 -24.28
N THR A 349 10.41 12.52 -23.87
CA THR A 349 11.38 12.69 -22.77
C THR A 349 12.31 13.88 -23.00
N THR A 350 12.79 14.09 -24.24
CA THR A 350 13.69 15.20 -24.58
C THR A 350 13.00 16.56 -24.42
N GLN A 351 11.77 16.70 -24.89
CA GLN A 351 10.98 17.93 -24.76
C GLN A 351 10.61 18.18 -23.30
N TRP A 352 10.23 17.12 -22.58
CA TRP A 352 9.91 17.17 -21.16
C TRP A 352 11.08 17.71 -20.34
N ASN A 353 12.27 17.15 -20.56
CA ASN A 353 13.49 17.52 -19.85
C ASN A 353 13.99 18.94 -20.16
N LYS A 354 13.51 19.57 -21.25
CA LYS A 354 13.80 20.99 -21.57
C LYS A 354 12.92 21.97 -20.79
N MET A 355 11.79 21.52 -20.23
CA MET A 355 10.94 22.38 -19.41
C MET A 355 11.61 22.70 -18.07
N HIS A 356 11.28 23.85 -17.50
CA HIS A 356 11.74 24.22 -16.16
C HIS A 356 11.26 23.20 -15.11
N THR A 357 12.11 22.88 -14.13
CA THR A 357 11.84 21.86 -13.10
C THR A 357 10.53 22.09 -12.35
N ILE A 358 10.20 23.35 -12.03
CA ILE A 358 8.95 23.71 -11.34
C ILE A 358 7.74 23.33 -12.20
N LEU A 359 7.80 23.55 -13.52
CA LEU A 359 6.71 23.22 -14.42
C LEU A 359 6.56 21.71 -14.58
N GLN A 360 7.67 20.97 -14.68
CA GLN A 360 7.67 19.51 -14.70
C GLN A 360 7.01 18.93 -13.44
N TRP A 361 7.42 19.45 -12.27
CA TRP A 361 6.86 19.07 -10.98
C TRP A 361 5.36 19.39 -10.91
N PHE A 362 4.97 20.62 -11.24
CA PHE A 362 3.57 21.05 -11.19
C PHE A 362 2.67 20.20 -12.10
N LEU A 363 3.07 19.96 -13.34
CA LEU A 363 2.30 19.12 -14.28
C LEU A 363 2.21 17.67 -13.81
N THR A 364 3.30 17.13 -13.24
CA THR A 364 3.32 15.77 -12.68
C THR A 364 2.39 15.67 -11.47
N PHE A 365 2.50 16.62 -10.54
CA PHE A 365 1.69 16.67 -9.33
C PHE A 365 0.21 16.85 -9.68
N LEU A 366 -0.13 17.80 -10.55
CA LEU A 366 -1.50 18.04 -11.00
C LEU A 366 -2.11 16.80 -11.66
N PHE A 367 -1.38 16.14 -12.57
CA PHE A 367 -1.85 14.90 -13.19
C PHE A 367 -2.13 13.83 -12.14
N VAL A 368 -1.22 13.64 -11.18
CA VAL A 368 -1.36 12.62 -10.12
C VAL A 368 -2.59 12.91 -9.26
N ASN A 369 -2.83 14.17 -8.89
CA ASN A 369 -4.02 14.58 -8.15
C ASN A 369 -5.32 14.29 -8.92
N ILE A 370 -5.37 14.63 -10.22
CA ILE A 370 -6.55 14.35 -11.07
C ILE A 370 -6.77 12.83 -11.19
N ALA A 371 -5.71 12.05 -11.38
CA ALA A 371 -5.81 10.59 -11.42
C ALA A 371 -6.37 10.05 -10.09
N TRP A 372 -5.92 10.59 -8.95
CA TRP A 372 -6.42 10.20 -7.64
C TRP A 372 -7.91 10.46 -7.43
N VAL A 373 -8.50 11.46 -8.09
CA VAL A 373 -9.96 11.67 -8.07
C VAL A 373 -10.70 10.43 -8.54
N PHE A 374 -10.27 9.85 -9.67
CA PHE A 374 -10.87 8.63 -10.19
C PHE A 374 -10.54 7.42 -9.33
N PHE A 375 -9.38 7.38 -8.69
CA PHE A 375 -9.04 6.26 -7.81
C PHE A 375 -9.92 6.20 -6.55
N ARG A 376 -10.36 7.35 -6.02
CA ARG A 376 -11.27 7.42 -4.86
C ARG A 376 -12.75 7.32 -5.21
N ALA A 377 -13.14 7.79 -6.38
CA ALA A 377 -14.54 7.88 -6.77
C ALA A 377 -15.21 6.50 -6.85
N ASP A 378 -16.47 6.44 -6.41
CA ASP A 378 -17.31 5.24 -6.48
C ASP A 378 -17.81 4.98 -7.91
N SER A 379 -17.85 6.01 -8.75
CA SER A 379 -18.20 5.91 -10.17
C SER A 379 -17.45 6.93 -11.02
N ILE A 380 -17.35 6.65 -12.33
CA ILE A 380 -16.80 7.58 -13.31
C ILE A 380 -17.56 8.91 -13.29
N THR A 381 -18.89 8.86 -13.17
CA THR A 381 -19.76 10.04 -13.09
C THR A 381 -19.43 10.90 -11.89
N GLN A 382 -19.23 10.31 -10.70
CA GLN A 382 -18.84 11.04 -9.50
C GLN A 382 -17.48 11.71 -9.69
N GLY A 383 -16.49 11.01 -10.26
CA GLY A 383 -15.16 11.57 -10.54
C GLY A 383 -15.23 12.78 -11.48
N PHE A 384 -15.97 12.69 -12.59
CA PHE A 384 -16.16 13.83 -13.48
C PHE A 384 -16.95 14.97 -12.83
N THR A 385 -17.90 14.67 -11.94
CA THR A 385 -18.65 15.69 -11.21
C THR A 385 -17.72 16.51 -10.31
N ILE A 386 -16.78 15.88 -9.60
CA ILE A 386 -15.78 16.58 -8.78
C ILE A 386 -14.90 17.48 -9.66
N ILE A 387 -14.43 16.98 -10.80
CA ILE A 387 -13.63 17.78 -11.75
C ILE A 387 -14.43 18.98 -12.26
N LYS A 388 -15.71 18.77 -12.59
CA LYS A 388 -16.61 19.84 -13.03
C LYS A 388 -16.79 20.90 -11.94
N ARG A 389 -17.02 20.50 -10.68
CA ARG A 389 -17.12 21.43 -9.54
C ARG A 389 -15.89 22.30 -9.39
N MET A 390 -14.69 21.73 -9.52
CA MET A 390 -13.44 22.51 -9.51
C MET A 390 -13.37 23.53 -10.65
N ALA A 391 -13.82 23.16 -11.86
CA ALA A 391 -13.78 24.00 -13.05
C ALA A 391 -14.89 25.06 -13.14
N GLU A 392 -15.94 24.94 -12.31
CA GLU A 392 -17.10 25.87 -12.31
C GLU A 392 -16.76 27.24 -11.70
N PHE A 393 -15.74 27.34 -10.85
CA PHE A 393 -15.32 28.57 -10.13
C PHE A 393 -16.48 29.39 -9.52
N GLN A 394 -17.57 28.73 -9.12
CA GLN A 394 -18.83 29.39 -8.73
C GLN A 394 -18.75 30.12 -7.38
N SER A 395 -17.98 29.58 -6.43
CA SER A 395 -17.80 30.19 -5.12
C SER A 395 -16.40 29.91 -4.58
N PRO A 396 -15.68 30.95 -4.09
CA PRO A 396 -14.42 30.79 -3.38
C PRO A 396 -14.61 30.44 -1.90
N ALA A 397 -15.85 30.26 -1.41
CA ALA A 397 -16.10 29.91 -0.02
C ALA A 397 -15.82 28.42 0.23
N VAL A 398 -15.26 28.13 1.40
CA VAL A 398 -15.12 26.76 1.92
C VAL A 398 -16.35 26.45 2.78
N THR A 399 -16.94 25.28 2.60
CA THR A 399 -18.10 24.85 3.40
C THR A 399 -17.69 24.61 4.85
N GLN A 400 -18.52 25.06 5.79
CA GLN A 400 -18.25 24.96 7.23
C GLN A 400 -17.92 23.52 7.68
N THR A 401 -18.64 22.52 7.19
CA THR A 401 -18.38 21.11 7.51
C THR A 401 -16.99 20.63 7.07
N LEU A 402 -16.46 21.19 5.98
CA LEU A 402 -15.09 20.88 5.56
C LEU A 402 -14.07 21.52 6.51
N LEU A 403 -14.32 22.74 6.98
CA LEU A 403 -13.45 23.40 7.96
C LEU A 403 -13.40 22.62 9.29
N GLU A 404 -14.55 22.13 9.75
CA GLU A 404 -14.69 21.32 10.97
C GLU A 404 -13.86 20.03 10.92
N CYS A 405 -13.60 19.48 9.72
CA CYS A 405 -12.74 18.29 9.56
C CYS A 405 -11.28 18.53 9.97
N PHE A 406 -10.84 19.79 10.05
CA PHE A 406 -9.47 20.18 10.40
C PHE A 406 -9.35 20.74 11.82
N GLU A 407 -10.44 20.74 12.60
CA GLU A 407 -10.41 21.10 14.01
C GLU A 407 -9.71 19.99 14.81
N LEU A 408 -8.42 20.17 15.06
CA LEU A 408 -7.63 19.20 15.81
C LEU A 408 -7.88 19.37 17.31
N PRO A 409 -8.22 18.29 18.05
CA PRO A 409 -8.41 18.34 19.50
C PRO A 409 -7.24 18.96 20.29
N VAL A 410 -6.02 18.83 19.75
CA VAL A 410 -4.82 19.41 20.35
C VAL A 410 -4.79 20.94 20.16
N ILE A 411 -5.20 21.43 19.00
CA ILE A 411 -5.26 22.87 18.72
C ILE A 411 -6.38 23.49 19.55
N THR A 412 -7.57 22.89 19.55
CA THR A 412 -8.68 23.37 20.38
C THR A 412 -8.38 23.28 21.88
N GLY A 413 -7.64 22.25 22.31
CA GLY A 413 -7.10 22.14 23.67
C GLY A 413 -6.13 23.27 24.02
N LEU A 414 -5.19 23.61 23.14
CA LEU A 414 -4.27 24.74 23.33
C LEU A 414 -4.96 26.10 23.30
N GLU A 415 -5.92 26.30 22.40
CA GLU A 415 -6.75 27.50 22.33
C GLU A 415 -7.55 27.70 23.61
N SER A 416 -8.13 26.62 24.15
CA SER A 416 -8.85 26.64 25.42
C SER A 416 -7.93 26.98 26.60
N LEU A 417 -6.70 26.47 26.60
CA LEU A 417 -5.67 26.76 27.61
C LEU A 417 -5.17 28.21 27.54
N LEU A 418 -5.04 28.75 26.34
CA LEU A 418 -4.60 30.13 26.08
C LEU A 418 -5.74 31.15 26.16
N HIS A 419 -6.96 30.71 26.48
CA HIS A 419 -8.19 31.51 26.45
C HIS A 419 -8.43 32.24 25.12
N VAL A 420 -7.89 31.70 24.03
CA VAL A 420 -8.15 32.18 22.66
C VAL A 420 -9.44 31.50 22.20
N VAL A 421 -10.56 31.82 22.85
CA VAL A 421 -11.86 31.30 22.41
C VAL A 421 -12.35 32.20 21.29
N ASN A 422 -12.25 31.74 20.05
CA ASN A 422 -13.06 32.29 18.98
C ASN A 422 -13.50 31.19 18.00
N SER A 423 -14.71 30.67 18.26
CA SER A 423 -15.49 29.80 17.38
C SER A 423 -15.99 30.55 16.13
N SER A 424 -15.07 31.17 15.38
CA SER A 424 -15.39 31.85 14.14
C SER A 424 -14.81 31.05 12.98
N ALA A 425 -15.57 30.91 11.89
CA ALA A 425 -15.14 30.21 10.67
C ALA A 425 -13.78 30.71 10.11
N TRP A 426 -13.35 31.92 10.50
CA TRP A 426 -12.04 32.48 10.19
C TRP A 426 -10.88 31.74 10.86
N VAL A 427 -11.06 31.26 12.11
CA VAL A 427 -10.04 30.49 12.85
C VAL A 427 -9.93 29.09 12.25
N ASN A 428 -11.05 28.42 12.00
CA ASN A 428 -11.06 27.06 11.42
C ASN A 428 -10.50 27.06 9.98
N GLY A 429 -10.73 28.13 9.22
CA GLY A 429 -10.10 28.35 7.91
C GLY A 429 -8.57 28.43 8.00
N LEU A 430 -8.05 29.12 9.02
CA LEU A 430 -6.61 29.23 9.26
C LEU A 430 -6.01 27.86 9.64
N ASP A 431 -6.67 27.08 10.50
CA ASP A 431 -6.21 25.75 10.90
C ASP A 431 -6.07 24.80 9.72
N MET A 432 -7.09 24.74 8.86
CA MET A 432 -7.03 23.97 7.62
C MET A 432 -5.85 24.41 6.74
N MET A 433 -5.67 25.71 6.55
CA MET A 433 -4.57 26.25 5.74
C MET A 433 -3.20 25.91 6.33
N LEU A 434 -3.03 26.07 7.64
CA LEU A 434 -1.80 25.72 8.36
C LEU A 434 -1.52 24.22 8.26
N PHE A 435 -2.55 23.38 8.39
CA PHE A 435 -2.42 21.93 8.30
C PHE A 435 -2.02 21.47 6.89
N LEU A 436 -2.66 22.03 5.85
CA LEU A 436 -2.28 21.79 4.45
C LEU A 436 -0.84 22.26 4.19
N ALA A 437 -0.47 23.46 4.63
CA ALA A 437 0.87 24.02 4.46
C ALA A 437 1.94 23.19 5.17
N PHE A 438 1.69 22.80 6.43
CA PHE A 438 2.54 21.91 7.21
C PHE A 438 2.75 20.57 6.50
N THR A 439 1.68 19.97 5.99
CA THR A 439 1.74 18.71 5.25
C THR A 439 2.55 18.83 3.96
N PHE A 440 2.38 19.92 3.20
CA PHE A 440 3.20 20.21 2.02
C PHE A 440 4.68 20.36 2.38
N VAL A 441 4.99 21.08 3.46
CA VAL A 441 6.35 21.26 3.97
C VAL A 441 6.98 19.92 4.32
N ILE A 442 6.27 19.03 5.02
CA ILE A 442 6.73 17.67 5.31
C ILE A 442 7.10 16.94 4.02
N ILE A 443 6.21 16.94 3.04
CA ILE A 443 6.39 16.17 1.80
C ILE A 443 7.55 16.69 0.96
N LEU A 444 7.72 18.01 0.86
CA LEU A 444 8.67 18.63 -0.07
C LEU A 444 10.06 18.83 0.54
N LEU A 445 10.14 19.18 1.83
CA LEU A 445 11.40 19.60 2.44
C LEU A 445 12.08 18.51 3.26
N PHE A 446 11.32 17.61 3.90
CA PHE A 446 11.92 16.59 4.76
C PHE A 446 12.45 15.38 3.97
N LYS A 447 13.46 14.74 4.55
CA LYS A 447 14.04 13.48 4.06
C LYS A 447 13.13 12.31 4.42
N ASN A 448 13.19 11.24 3.63
CA ASN A 448 12.51 10.01 4.00
C ASN A 448 13.20 9.38 5.21
N LEU A 449 12.46 8.60 6.02
CA LEU A 449 12.99 7.93 7.20
C LEU A 449 14.22 7.06 6.91
N GLN A 450 14.24 6.46 5.72
CA GLN A 450 15.28 5.55 5.30
C GLN A 450 16.55 6.26 4.80
N GLU A 451 16.48 7.58 4.62
CA GLU A 451 17.63 8.45 4.32
C GLU A 451 18.24 9.06 5.58
N MET A 452 17.57 8.92 6.72
CA MET A 452 18.05 9.44 8.01
C MET A 452 19.02 8.44 8.63
N GLU A 453 20.23 8.89 8.96
CA GLU A 453 21.14 8.09 9.80
C GLU A 453 20.58 8.02 11.22
N PHE A 454 20.09 6.84 11.60
CA PHE A 454 19.63 6.63 12.97
C PHE A 454 20.82 6.59 13.93
N LYS A 455 20.71 7.37 15.02
CA LYS A 455 21.61 7.28 16.17
C LYS A 455 20.75 7.13 17.44
N PRO A 456 21.05 6.16 18.32
CA PRO A 456 20.31 5.97 19.57
C PRO A 456 20.69 7.06 20.57
N THR A 457 20.05 8.23 20.46
CA THR A 457 20.25 9.38 21.36
C THR A 457 19.06 9.57 22.28
N VAL A 458 19.28 10.24 23.42
CA VAL A 458 18.20 10.62 24.36
C VAL A 458 17.14 11.47 23.65
N VAL A 459 17.55 12.36 22.74
CA VAL A 459 16.63 13.19 21.94
C VAL A 459 15.69 12.33 21.11
N ASN A 460 16.21 11.33 20.41
CA ASN A 460 15.38 10.42 19.62
C ASN A 460 14.47 9.55 20.50
N ALA A 461 14.94 9.17 21.69
CA ALA A 461 14.12 8.42 22.65
C ALA A 461 12.94 9.27 23.16
N VAL A 462 13.20 10.51 23.62
CA VAL A 462 12.16 11.44 24.08
C VAL A 462 11.17 11.74 22.95
N PHE A 463 11.67 12.01 21.74
CA PHE A 463 10.83 12.23 20.57
C PHE A 463 9.94 11.00 20.27
N THR A 464 10.49 9.79 20.35
CA THR A 464 9.73 8.55 20.16
C THR A 464 8.62 8.41 21.20
N VAL A 465 8.90 8.71 22.47
CA VAL A 465 7.90 8.67 23.55
C VAL A 465 6.79 9.68 23.29
N ILE A 466 7.12 10.92 22.92
CA ILE A 466 6.15 11.96 22.59
C ILE A 466 5.24 11.53 21.43
N LEU A 467 5.73 10.77 20.45
CA LEU A 467 4.90 10.29 19.34
C LEU A 467 3.99 9.13 19.72
N LEU A 468 4.28 8.41 20.80
CA LEU A 468 3.52 7.23 21.26
C LEU A 468 2.48 7.56 22.33
N VAL A 469 2.65 8.68 23.05
CA VAL A 469 1.74 9.21 24.07
C VAL A 469 0.81 10.23 23.42
#